data_AF-X0T3S3-F1
#
_entry.id   AF-X0T3S3-F1
#
_cell.length_a   1.000
_cell.length_b   1.000
_cell.length_c   1.000
_cell.angle_alpha   90.00
_cell.angle_beta   90.00
_cell.angle_gamma   90.00
#
_symmetry.space_group_name_H-M   'P 1'
#
loop_
_entity.id
_entity.type
_entity.pdbx_description
1 polymer ?
#
loop_
_entity_poly.entity_id
_entity_poly.type
_entity_poly.pdbx_seq_one_letter_code
_entity_poly.pdbx_strand_id
1 'polypeptide(L)'
;MNNIGKHPLSQLGYGFIPGEFIPEGKDEYYIRNTQRSNGRNYRRLTAKEIEILVKNENTSDDWTQILVTDCFDPELVQGCTFYGMIRIGDLEDVFLEFHDLKLPVGLYASTIVSCDVGSNVVIKNVRYMAHTIIGDQVILLNIDELITTNHAKFGNGILKQGETEEVRIWLEVCNETGGRKILPFDGMLPADAYLWAKYRQDTALMDRLQKMTDQQFDHRLGFYGTIEDYSVIKDCRIIKDVKIGSHAYIKGANKLKNLTINSSAEEGTQIGEGVELVNGII
;
A
#
# COMPACT_ATOMS: atom_id res chain seq x y z
N MET A 1 13.48 20.12 -15.84
CA MET A 1 12.72 21.27 -15.32
C MET A 1 11.62 20.67 -14.46
N ASN A 2 11.57 20.98 -13.16
CA ASN A 2 10.60 20.34 -12.27
C ASN A 2 9.21 20.90 -12.59
N ASN A 3 8.25 20.02 -12.88
CA ASN A 3 6.87 20.41 -13.09
C ASN A 3 6.15 20.44 -11.73
N ILE A 4 6.26 21.55 -11.00
CA ILE A 4 5.61 21.73 -9.70
C ILE A 4 4.21 22.31 -9.94
N GLY A 5 3.18 21.48 -9.74
CA GLY A 5 1.78 21.91 -9.76
C GLY A 5 1.37 22.62 -8.48
N LYS A 6 0.52 23.64 -8.57
CA LYS A 6 -0.07 24.34 -7.41
C LYS A 6 -1.59 24.14 -7.43
N HIS A 7 -2.09 23.47 -6.41
CA HIS A 7 -3.50 23.12 -6.26
C HIS A 7 -4.02 23.58 -4.90
N PRO A 8 -5.34 23.85 -4.75
CA PRO A 8 -5.95 24.11 -3.44
C PRO A 8 -5.71 22.95 -2.47
N LEU A 9 -5.49 23.27 -1.18
CA LEU A 9 -5.29 22.25 -0.13
C LEU A 9 -6.46 21.27 -0.03
N SER A 10 -7.68 21.73 -0.32
CA SER A 10 -8.90 20.91 -0.31
C SER A 10 -8.92 19.80 -1.37
N GLN A 11 -7.95 19.75 -2.30
CA GLN A 11 -7.79 18.66 -3.25
C GLN A 11 -6.81 17.58 -2.77
N LEU A 12 -6.08 17.82 -1.66
CA LEU A 12 -5.12 16.87 -1.14
C LEU A 12 -5.84 15.61 -0.61
N GLY A 13 -5.48 14.45 -1.15
CA GLY A 13 -6.10 13.17 -0.79
C GLY A 13 -7.34 12.78 -1.61
N TYR A 14 -7.74 13.59 -2.60
CA TYR A 14 -8.86 13.33 -3.52
C TYR A 14 -8.42 13.27 -4.98
N GLY A 15 -9.28 12.72 -5.83
CA GLY A 15 -9.00 12.58 -7.27
C GLY A 15 -7.92 11.54 -7.55
N PHE A 16 -7.83 10.49 -6.74
CA PHE A 16 -6.80 9.45 -6.92
C PHE A 16 -6.95 8.74 -8.27
N ILE A 17 -8.18 8.53 -8.71
CA ILE A 17 -8.51 8.04 -10.05
C ILE A 17 -8.98 9.24 -10.88
N PRO A 18 -8.36 9.53 -12.05
CA PRO A 18 -8.86 10.56 -12.95
C PRO A 18 -10.29 10.23 -13.40
N GLY A 19 -11.15 11.25 -13.50
CA GLY A 19 -12.59 11.08 -13.68
C GLY A 19 -12.96 10.25 -14.92
N GLU A 20 -12.17 10.32 -15.98
CA GLU A 20 -12.37 9.53 -17.21
C GLU A 20 -12.17 8.02 -17.03
N PHE A 21 -11.51 7.58 -15.96
CA PHE A 21 -11.31 6.17 -15.61
C PHE A 21 -12.28 5.67 -14.52
N ILE A 22 -13.22 6.53 -14.07
CA ILE A 22 -14.25 6.14 -13.11
C ILE A 22 -15.51 5.70 -13.88
N PRO A 23 -16.00 4.46 -13.68
CA PRO A 23 -17.22 3.99 -14.34
C PRO A 23 -18.46 4.79 -13.93
N GLU A 24 -19.47 4.80 -14.81
CA GLU A 24 -20.75 5.44 -14.52
C GLU A 24 -21.39 4.90 -13.22
N GLY A 25 -21.87 5.81 -12.37
CA GLY A 25 -22.49 5.47 -11.08
C GLY A 25 -21.52 5.06 -9.98
N LYS A 26 -20.20 5.21 -10.18
CA LYS A 26 -19.15 4.98 -9.17
C LYS A 26 -18.48 6.28 -8.74
N ASP A 27 -17.88 6.27 -7.55
CA ASP A 27 -16.99 7.32 -7.05
C ASP A 27 -15.53 6.87 -7.17
N GLU A 28 -14.57 7.73 -6.77
CA GLU A 28 -13.14 7.40 -6.82
C GLU A 28 -12.72 6.25 -5.89
N TYR A 29 -13.57 5.88 -4.92
CA TYR A 29 -13.26 4.87 -3.92
C TYR A 29 -13.74 3.47 -4.31
N TYR A 30 -14.37 3.29 -5.48
CA TYR A 30 -14.99 2.02 -5.86
C TYR A 30 -14.02 0.82 -5.86
N ILE A 31 -12.77 1.00 -6.29
CA ILE A 31 -11.73 -0.05 -6.22
C ILE A 31 -11.28 -0.26 -4.77
N ARG A 32 -10.94 0.82 -4.07
CA ARG A 32 -10.54 0.80 -2.66
C ARG A 32 -11.55 0.01 -1.81
N ASN A 33 -12.85 0.24 -2.03
CA ASN A 33 -13.92 -0.44 -1.30
C ASN A 33 -13.98 -1.95 -1.57
N THR A 34 -13.53 -2.41 -2.75
CA THR A 34 -13.44 -3.84 -3.07
C THR A 34 -12.18 -4.52 -2.51
N GLN A 35 -11.12 -3.76 -2.23
CA GLN A 35 -9.88 -4.30 -1.66
C GLN A 35 -9.98 -4.62 -0.16
N ARG A 36 -11.07 -4.20 0.49
CA ARG A 36 -11.30 -4.48 1.90
C ARG A 36 -11.90 -5.89 2.05
N SER A 37 -11.18 -6.75 2.75
CA SER A 37 -11.66 -8.08 3.16
C SER A 37 -12.66 -8.02 4.32
N ASN A 38 -12.61 -6.94 5.12
CA ASN A 38 -13.25 -6.92 6.43
C ASN A 38 -14.55 -6.10 6.35
N GLY A 39 -15.68 -6.79 6.47
CA GLY A 39 -17.06 -6.26 6.50
C GLY A 39 -17.40 -5.38 7.70
N ARG A 40 -16.42 -4.62 8.19
CA ARG A 40 -16.56 -3.65 9.28
C ARG A 40 -17.57 -2.58 8.91
N ASN A 41 -18.46 -2.32 9.86
CA ASN A 41 -19.34 -1.17 9.82
C ASN A 41 -18.59 0.05 10.32
N TYR A 42 -18.57 1.07 9.47
CA TYR A 42 -17.96 2.35 9.79
C TYR A 42 -19.06 3.39 9.97
N ARG A 43 -18.91 4.20 11.01
CA ARG A 43 -19.75 5.35 11.29
C ARG A 43 -18.93 6.63 11.22
N ARG A 44 -19.62 7.76 11.14
CA ARG A 44 -19.00 9.07 11.31
C ARG A 44 -18.59 9.27 12.77
N LEU A 45 -17.58 10.11 12.96
CA LEU A 45 -17.23 10.64 14.28
C LEU A 45 -18.43 11.40 14.88
N THR A 46 -18.61 11.23 16.18
CA THR A 46 -19.50 12.03 17.00
C THR A 46 -18.85 13.37 17.32
N ALA A 47 -19.66 14.36 17.71
CA ALA A 47 -19.14 15.67 18.11
C ALA A 47 -18.13 15.58 19.27
N LYS A 48 -18.35 14.66 20.22
CA LYS A 48 -17.45 14.43 21.36
C LYS A 48 -16.10 13.85 20.91
N GLU A 49 -16.11 12.89 19.98
CA GLU A 49 -14.87 12.31 19.45
C GLU A 49 -14.06 13.37 18.68
N ILE A 50 -14.73 14.22 17.88
CA ILE A 50 -14.06 15.33 17.17
C ILE A 50 -13.41 16.29 18.17
N GLU A 51 -14.10 16.65 19.25
CA GLU A 51 -13.55 17.54 20.29
C GLU A 51 -12.27 16.97 20.92
N ILE A 52 -12.27 15.66 21.24
CA ILE A 52 -11.09 14.97 21.79
C ILE A 52 -9.95 14.96 20.77
N LEU A 53 -10.24 14.63 19.51
CA LEU A 53 -9.23 14.61 18.45
C LEU A 53 -8.59 15.99 18.26
N VAL A 54 -9.38 17.06 18.22
CA VAL A 54 -8.87 18.44 18.11
C VAL A 54 -8.03 18.82 19.34
N LYS A 55 -8.47 18.45 20.54
CA LYS A 55 -7.72 18.68 21.80
C LYS A 55 -6.39 17.94 21.80
N ASN A 56 -6.34 16.76 21.20
CA ASN A 56 -5.13 15.95 21.03
C ASN A 56 -4.25 16.41 19.86
N GLU A 57 -4.40 17.67 19.42
CA GLU A 57 -3.61 18.31 18.37
C GLU A 57 -3.72 17.63 17.00
N ASN A 58 -4.81 16.89 16.76
CA ASN A 58 -5.08 16.35 15.44
C ASN A 58 -5.74 17.40 14.54
N THR A 59 -5.44 17.33 13.25
CA THR A 59 -6.06 18.18 12.23
C THR A 59 -6.60 17.34 11.08
N SER A 60 -7.66 17.82 10.45
CA SER A 60 -8.26 17.20 9.27
C SER A 60 -8.75 18.28 8.31
N ASP A 61 -8.67 18.03 7.01
CA ASP A 61 -9.33 18.83 5.98
C ASP A 61 -10.86 18.76 6.07
N ASP A 62 -11.40 17.58 6.39
CA ASP A 62 -12.83 17.34 6.59
C ASP A 62 -13.07 16.16 7.56
N TRP A 63 -13.48 16.47 8.79
CA TRP A 63 -13.81 15.47 9.80
C TRP A 63 -14.93 14.51 9.38
N THR A 64 -15.78 14.88 8.41
CA THR A 64 -16.84 13.98 7.91
C THR A 64 -16.30 12.83 7.05
N GLN A 65 -15.05 12.95 6.61
CA GLN A 65 -14.32 11.93 5.83
C GLN A 65 -13.52 10.97 6.72
N ILE A 66 -13.49 11.21 8.03
CA ILE A 66 -12.94 10.25 9.00
C ILE A 66 -14.07 9.37 9.51
N LEU A 67 -13.95 8.09 9.21
CA LEU A 67 -14.90 7.07 9.60
C LEU A 67 -14.26 6.10 10.58
N VAL A 68 -15.00 5.71 11.60
CA VAL A 68 -14.50 4.88 12.70
C VAL A 68 -15.44 3.72 13.00
N THR A 69 -14.94 2.66 13.62
CA THR A 69 -15.77 1.57 14.16
C THR A 69 -16.35 1.95 15.52
N ASP A 70 -17.18 1.06 16.10
CA ASP A 70 -17.87 1.34 17.35
C ASP A 70 -16.94 1.37 18.57
N CYS A 71 -15.87 0.55 18.58
CA CYS A 71 -14.88 0.50 19.65
C CYS A 71 -13.65 1.39 19.38
N PHE A 72 -13.84 2.49 18.64
CA PHE A 72 -12.79 3.49 18.43
C PHE A 72 -12.63 4.38 19.66
N ASP A 73 -11.40 4.51 20.14
CA ASP A 73 -11.03 5.47 21.21
C ASP A 73 -10.24 6.66 20.64
N PRO A 74 -10.81 7.88 20.62
CA PRO A 74 -10.11 9.08 20.15
C PRO A 74 -8.93 9.52 21.04
N GLU A 75 -8.83 9.04 22.29
CA GLU A 75 -7.71 9.36 23.18
C GLU A 75 -6.39 8.73 22.70
N LEU A 76 -6.47 7.67 21.87
CA LEU A 76 -5.33 6.97 21.30
C LEU A 76 -4.85 7.56 19.97
N VAL A 77 -5.34 8.74 19.61
CA VAL A 77 -4.97 9.46 18.38
C VAL A 77 -4.47 10.85 18.75
N GLN A 78 -3.20 11.15 18.48
CA GLN A 78 -2.56 12.40 18.92
C GLN A 78 -1.56 12.96 17.90
N GLY A 79 -1.65 14.26 17.62
CA GLY A 79 -0.71 14.99 16.78
C GLY A 79 -0.70 14.54 15.31
N CYS A 80 -1.77 13.90 14.83
CA CYS A 80 -1.89 13.44 13.46
C CYS A 80 -2.51 14.52 12.55
N THR A 81 -2.13 14.48 11.28
CA THR A 81 -2.74 15.29 10.22
C THR A 81 -3.40 14.37 9.20
N PHE A 82 -4.70 14.56 8.97
CA PHE A 82 -5.52 13.74 8.10
C PHE A 82 -5.94 14.51 6.84
N TYR A 83 -5.86 13.85 5.69
CA TYR A 83 -6.36 14.37 4.41
C TYR A 83 -7.15 13.29 3.67
N GLY A 84 -8.27 13.66 3.05
CA GLY A 84 -9.09 12.71 2.30
C GLY A 84 -9.86 11.73 3.20
N MET A 85 -10.43 10.68 2.60
CA MET A 85 -11.20 9.70 3.35
C MET A 85 -10.29 8.76 4.14
N ILE A 86 -10.42 8.79 5.48
CA ILE A 86 -9.70 7.92 6.42
C ILE A 86 -10.69 6.98 7.09
N ARG A 87 -10.33 5.70 7.22
CA ARG A 87 -11.10 4.74 8.00
C ARG A 87 -10.24 4.14 9.10
N ILE A 88 -10.72 4.10 10.34
CA ILE A 88 -9.96 3.62 11.49
C ILE A 88 -10.76 2.51 12.19
N GLY A 89 -10.13 1.35 12.37
CA GLY A 89 -10.69 0.25 13.15
C GLY A 89 -10.76 0.55 14.65
N ASP A 90 -10.94 -0.52 15.42
CA ASP A 90 -11.02 -0.40 16.88
C ASP A 90 -9.66 0.00 17.44
N LEU A 91 -9.65 0.81 18.49
CA LEU A 91 -8.44 1.19 19.20
C LEU A 91 -8.67 0.95 20.69
N GLU A 92 -8.03 -0.08 21.22
CA GLU A 92 -8.08 -0.44 22.64
C GLU A 92 -6.84 0.10 23.37
N ASP A 93 -7.00 0.46 24.65
CA ASP A 93 -5.89 0.92 25.53
C ASP A 93 -4.98 -0.26 25.93
N VAL A 94 -4.22 -0.73 24.94
CA VAL A 94 -3.28 -1.85 25.02
C VAL A 94 -1.97 -1.48 24.33
N PHE A 95 -0.96 -2.35 24.42
CA PHE A 95 0.28 -2.19 23.66
C PHE A 95 0.53 -3.40 22.78
N LEU A 96 1.17 -3.18 21.63
CA LEU A 96 1.74 -4.24 20.82
C LEU A 96 3.19 -4.47 21.23
N GLU A 97 3.58 -5.75 21.26
CA GLU A 97 4.94 -6.18 21.55
C GLU A 97 5.49 -6.98 20.37
N PHE A 98 6.65 -6.57 19.88
CA PHE A 98 7.41 -7.32 18.89
C PHE A 98 8.88 -7.39 19.31
N HIS A 99 9.31 -8.57 19.77
CA HIS A 99 10.56 -8.73 20.52
C HIS A 99 10.61 -7.73 21.69
N ASP A 100 11.72 -7.00 21.88
CA ASP A 100 11.86 -6.02 22.96
C ASP A 100 11.15 -4.67 22.69
N LEU A 101 10.51 -4.52 21.51
CA LEU A 101 9.77 -3.30 21.17
C LEU A 101 8.35 -3.38 21.73
N LYS A 102 8.02 -2.48 22.65
CA LYS A 102 6.66 -2.34 23.20
C LYS A 102 6.14 -0.94 22.88
N LEU A 103 5.00 -0.85 22.23
CA LEU A 103 4.41 0.42 21.78
C LEU A 103 2.91 0.44 22.08
N PRO A 104 2.38 1.53 22.65
CA PRO A 104 0.93 1.67 22.83
C PRO A 104 0.24 1.68 21.46
N VAL A 105 -0.89 0.98 21.37
CA VAL A 105 -1.80 1.03 20.23
C VAL A 105 -2.29 2.46 20.04
N GLY A 106 -2.32 2.92 18.80
CA GLY A 106 -2.78 4.26 18.47
C GLY A 106 -2.04 4.90 17.30
N LEU A 107 -2.48 6.10 16.94
CA LEU A 107 -1.95 6.91 15.85
C LEU A 107 -1.28 8.15 16.43
N TYR A 108 0.01 8.31 16.19
CA TYR A 108 0.83 9.33 16.86
C TYR A 108 1.71 10.07 15.87
N ALA A 109 1.64 11.41 15.89
CA ALA A 109 2.56 12.32 15.21
C ALA A 109 2.79 11.98 13.72
N SER A 110 1.73 11.64 12.99
CA SER A 110 1.81 11.11 11.62
C SER A 110 0.91 11.86 10.63
N THR A 111 1.34 11.95 9.36
CA THR A 111 0.50 12.49 8.27
C THR A 111 -0.10 11.34 7.48
N ILE A 112 -1.44 11.27 7.43
CA ILE A 112 -2.18 10.14 6.86
C ILE A 112 -3.14 10.65 5.79
N VAL A 113 -2.96 10.19 4.55
CA VAL A 113 -3.70 10.68 3.37
C VAL A 113 -4.46 9.55 2.70
N SER A 114 -5.79 9.58 2.77
CA SER A 114 -6.66 8.59 2.11
C SER A 114 -6.25 7.14 2.40
N CYS A 115 -6.34 6.70 3.67
CA CYS A 115 -5.93 5.38 4.12
C CYS A 115 -7.05 4.63 4.86
N ASP A 116 -7.02 3.30 4.81
CA ASP A 116 -7.81 2.43 5.68
C ASP A 116 -6.85 1.82 6.73
N VAL A 117 -7.19 1.94 8.01
CA VAL A 117 -6.40 1.47 9.15
C VAL A 117 -7.20 0.40 9.91
N GLY A 118 -6.58 -0.75 10.14
CA GLY A 118 -7.16 -1.86 10.89
C GLY A 118 -7.31 -1.60 12.38
N SER A 119 -7.71 -2.63 13.11
CA SER A 119 -7.89 -2.56 14.57
C SER A 119 -6.54 -2.75 15.29
N ASN A 120 -6.38 -2.03 16.40
CA ASN A 120 -5.25 -2.12 17.31
C ASN A 120 -3.87 -1.94 16.62
N VAL A 121 -3.78 -0.99 15.69
CA VAL A 121 -2.56 -0.66 14.95
C VAL A 121 -1.71 0.35 15.73
N VAL A 122 -0.39 0.28 15.56
CA VAL A 122 0.55 1.33 16.00
C VAL A 122 1.06 2.07 14.78
N ILE A 123 0.70 3.35 14.61
CA ILE A 123 1.30 4.23 13.59
C ILE A 123 1.97 5.38 14.32
N LYS A 124 3.31 5.40 14.35
CA LYS A 124 4.04 6.37 15.17
C LYS A 124 5.16 7.05 14.37
N ASN A 125 5.09 8.38 14.34
CA ASN A 125 5.98 9.29 13.60
C ASN A 125 6.16 8.93 12.11
N VAL A 126 5.11 8.44 11.45
CA VAL A 126 5.14 8.23 10.00
C VAL A 126 4.94 9.58 9.32
N ARG A 127 6.02 10.15 8.77
CA ARG A 127 6.04 11.54 8.29
C ARG A 127 5.07 11.80 7.15
N TYR A 128 4.88 10.81 6.28
CA TYR A 128 3.88 10.85 5.22
C TYR A 128 3.50 9.44 4.76
N MET A 129 2.21 9.11 4.86
CA MET A 129 1.65 7.91 4.26
C MET A 129 0.40 8.22 3.44
N ALA A 130 0.27 7.60 2.26
CA ALA A 130 -0.84 7.87 1.36
C ALA A 130 -1.29 6.65 0.56
N HIS A 131 -2.61 6.45 0.47
CA HIS A 131 -3.24 5.43 -0.39
C HIS A 131 -2.84 4.00 -0.01
N THR A 132 -2.98 3.68 1.28
CA THR A 132 -2.62 2.37 1.85
C THR A 132 -3.78 1.81 2.68
N ILE A 133 -3.99 0.50 2.57
CA ILE A 133 -4.88 -0.29 3.42
C ILE A 133 -4.00 -1.09 4.37
N ILE A 134 -4.20 -0.88 5.68
CA ILE A 134 -3.45 -1.52 6.75
C ILE A 134 -4.39 -2.48 7.49
N GLY A 135 -3.90 -3.70 7.71
CA GLY A 135 -4.54 -4.75 8.48
C GLY A 135 -4.49 -4.50 9.98
N ASP A 136 -4.86 -5.52 10.74
CA ASP A 136 -4.96 -5.44 12.19
C ASP A 136 -3.62 -5.72 12.87
N GLN A 137 -3.40 -5.12 14.04
CA GLN A 137 -2.22 -5.38 14.88
C GLN A 137 -0.88 -5.15 14.15
N VAL A 138 -0.86 -4.19 13.22
CA VAL A 138 0.33 -3.78 12.48
C VAL A 138 1.12 -2.75 13.28
N ILE A 139 2.46 -2.82 13.21
CA ILE A 139 3.35 -1.80 13.77
C ILE A 139 4.06 -1.06 12.65
N LEU A 140 3.79 0.25 12.52
CA LEU A 140 4.51 1.19 11.65
C LEU A 140 5.21 2.24 12.51
N LEU A 141 6.55 2.23 12.51
CA LEU A 141 7.36 3.15 13.30
C LEU A 141 8.36 3.91 12.42
N ASN A 142 8.24 5.24 12.43
CA ASN A 142 9.13 6.24 11.84
C ASN A 142 9.46 6.02 10.34
N ILE A 143 8.45 5.79 9.50
CA ILE A 143 8.65 5.60 8.04
C ILE A 143 8.50 6.94 7.30
N ASP A 144 9.47 7.30 6.46
CA ASP A 144 9.61 8.64 5.86
C ASP A 144 9.26 8.76 4.36
N GLU A 145 8.63 7.74 3.78
CA GLU A 145 7.56 7.91 2.77
C GLU A 145 6.95 6.54 2.41
N LEU A 146 5.64 6.41 2.60
CA LEU A 146 4.84 5.24 2.24
C LEU A 146 3.72 5.68 1.27
N ILE A 147 3.88 5.47 -0.03
CA ILE A 147 2.95 6.04 -1.03
C ILE A 147 2.58 5.00 -2.09
N THR A 148 1.29 4.88 -2.37
CA THR A 148 0.82 4.15 -3.56
C THR A 148 0.33 5.11 -4.63
N THR A 149 0.76 4.86 -5.86
CA THR A 149 0.27 5.54 -7.05
C THR A 149 -0.93 4.82 -7.64
N ASN A 150 -1.80 5.55 -8.33
CA ASN A 150 -2.99 4.97 -8.94
C ASN A 150 -2.69 3.97 -10.08
N HIS A 151 -1.47 3.94 -10.58
CA HIS A 151 -0.99 3.03 -11.62
C HIS A 151 -0.02 1.96 -11.08
N ALA A 152 -0.02 1.74 -9.76
CA ALA A 152 0.78 0.71 -9.11
C ALA A 152 0.53 -0.68 -9.74
N LYS A 153 1.62 -1.42 -10.00
CA LYS A 153 1.59 -2.77 -10.57
C LYS A 153 2.01 -3.84 -9.55
N PHE A 154 2.56 -3.42 -8.41
CA PHE A 154 2.99 -4.29 -7.31
C PHE A 154 3.94 -5.40 -7.77
N GLY A 155 4.90 -5.06 -8.63
CA GLY A 155 5.90 -6.01 -9.17
C GLY A 155 5.49 -6.72 -10.45
N ASN A 156 4.20 -6.70 -10.80
CA ASN A 156 3.70 -7.43 -11.98
C ASN A 156 4.03 -6.70 -13.28
N GLY A 157 4.41 -7.49 -14.30
CA GLY A 157 4.79 -7.05 -15.65
C GLY A 157 3.61 -6.72 -16.55
N ILE A 158 2.57 -6.09 -16.00
CA ILE A 158 1.33 -5.74 -16.70
C ILE A 158 1.30 -4.26 -17.11
N LEU A 159 0.33 -3.88 -17.94
CA LEU A 159 -0.01 -2.48 -18.21
C LEU A 159 -1.29 -2.07 -17.49
N LYS A 160 -1.35 -0.83 -17.02
CA LYS A 160 -2.57 -0.19 -16.54
C LYS A 160 -3.27 0.57 -17.67
N GLN A 161 -4.56 0.87 -17.48
CA GLN A 161 -5.35 1.65 -18.42
C GLN A 161 -4.67 2.99 -18.74
N GLY A 162 -4.54 3.29 -20.04
CA GLY A 162 -3.87 4.49 -20.54
C GLY A 162 -2.35 4.38 -20.65
N GLU A 163 -1.72 3.30 -20.20
CA GLU A 163 -0.28 3.09 -20.34
C GLU A 163 0.10 2.45 -21.68
N THR A 164 1.30 2.76 -22.16
CA THR A 164 1.91 2.16 -23.35
C THR A 164 2.93 1.09 -22.96
N GLU A 165 3.34 0.25 -23.92
CA GLU A 165 4.33 -0.82 -23.70
C GLU A 165 5.70 -0.29 -23.20
N GLU A 166 5.99 1.00 -23.40
CA GLU A 166 7.23 1.66 -22.96
C GLU A 166 7.41 1.66 -21.44
N VAL A 167 6.31 1.65 -20.68
CA VAL A 167 6.34 1.63 -19.20
C VAL A 167 6.11 0.25 -18.62
N ARG A 168 6.03 -0.80 -19.48
CA ARG A 168 5.88 -2.18 -19.02
C ARG A 168 7.14 -2.64 -18.29
N ILE A 169 6.93 -3.31 -17.17
CA ILE A 169 8.00 -3.87 -16.38
C ILE A 169 8.41 -5.23 -16.96
N TRP A 170 9.70 -5.34 -17.25
CA TRP A 170 10.36 -6.55 -17.68
C TRP A 170 11.52 -6.85 -16.74
N LEU A 171 11.67 -8.10 -16.31
CA LEU A 171 12.84 -8.54 -15.53
C LEU A 171 13.85 -9.20 -16.47
N GLU A 172 15.07 -8.69 -16.50
CA GLU A 172 16.18 -9.33 -17.20
C GLU A 172 16.73 -10.48 -16.36
N VAL A 173 16.53 -11.71 -16.85
CA VAL A 173 17.13 -12.92 -16.28
C VAL A 173 18.27 -13.39 -17.18
N CYS A 174 19.33 -13.97 -16.60
CA CYS A 174 20.57 -14.32 -17.34
C CYS A 174 21.13 -13.11 -18.12
N ASN A 175 21.35 -12.00 -17.41
CA ASN A 175 21.73 -10.70 -17.98
C ASN A 175 23.09 -10.74 -18.70
N GLU A 176 23.86 -11.81 -18.56
CA GLU A 176 25.14 -12.03 -19.24
C GLU A 176 24.99 -12.25 -20.76
N THR A 177 23.83 -12.74 -21.21
CA THR A 177 23.57 -13.03 -22.64
C THR A 177 22.69 -11.98 -23.32
N GLY A 178 21.96 -11.18 -22.54
CA GLY A 178 20.95 -10.24 -23.04
C GLY A 178 19.74 -10.92 -23.70
N GLY A 179 18.64 -10.19 -23.87
CA GLY A 179 17.49 -10.63 -24.67
C GLY A 179 16.61 -11.71 -24.03
N ARG A 180 16.79 -12.01 -22.74
CA ARG A 180 16.04 -13.05 -22.01
C ARG A 180 15.03 -12.52 -21.02
N LYS A 181 14.72 -11.21 -21.07
CA LYS A 181 13.68 -10.60 -20.25
C LYS A 181 12.35 -11.34 -20.19
N ILE A 182 11.76 -11.37 -19.01
CA ILE A 182 10.49 -12.02 -18.71
C ILE A 182 9.50 -11.01 -18.13
N LEU A 183 8.21 -11.29 -18.23
CA LEU A 183 7.19 -10.54 -17.51
C LEU A 183 6.99 -11.14 -16.13
N PRO A 184 7.41 -10.46 -15.04
CA PRO A 184 7.16 -10.96 -13.70
C PRO A 184 5.66 -11.03 -13.43
N PHE A 185 5.23 -12.02 -12.67
CA PHE A 185 3.88 -12.08 -12.12
C PHE A 185 3.89 -12.74 -10.76
N ASP A 186 3.04 -12.25 -9.87
CA ASP A 186 2.83 -12.86 -8.56
C ASP A 186 2.33 -14.31 -8.72
N GLY A 187 3.03 -15.24 -8.06
CA GLY A 187 2.90 -16.69 -8.26
C GLY A 187 3.82 -17.30 -9.32
N MET A 188 4.74 -16.54 -9.93
CA MET A 188 5.73 -17.08 -10.87
C MET A 188 6.68 -18.08 -10.19
N LEU A 189 6.82 -19.28 -10.76
CA LEU A 189 7.77 -20.28 -10.32
C LEU A 189 9.07 -20.24 -11.15
N PRO A 190 10.19 -20.81 -10.62
CA PRO A 190 11.43 -20.94 -11.41
C PRO A 190 11.24 -21.69 -12.73
N ALA A 191 10.29 -22.63 -12.80
CA ALA A 191 9.94 -23.34 -14.01
C ALA A 191 9.32 -22.41 -15.07
N ASP A 192 8.43 -21.49 -14.67
CA ASP A 192 7.84 -20.51 -15.57
C ASP A 192 8.91 -19.58 -16.13
N ALA A 193 9.76 -19.04 -15.25
CA ALA A 193 10.88 -18.19 -15.64
C ALA A 193 11.83 -18.90 -16.63
N TYR A 194 12.09 -20.20 -16.42
CA TYR A 194 12.89 -21.02 -17.33
C TYR A 194 12.24 -21.16 -18.71
N LEU A 195 10.93 -21.43 -18.79
CA LEU A 195 10.21 -21.53 -20.06
C LEU A 195 10.30 -20.22 -20.84
N TRP A 196 10.06 -19.09 -20.17
CA TRP A 196 10.23 -17.75 -20.75
C TRP A 196 11.64 -17.51 -21.27
N ALA A 197 12.66 -17.79 -20.45
CA ALA A 197 14.06 -17.45 -20.75
C ALA A 197 14.69 -18.35 -21.82
N LYS A 198 14.27 -19.62 -21.91
CA LYS A 198 14.87 -20.61 -22.82
C LYS A 198 14.30 -20.55 -24.24
N TYR A 199 12.98 -20.47 -24.38
CA TYR A 199 12.30 -20.67 -25.67
C TYR A 199 12.04 -19.36 -26.42
N ARG A 200 12.99 -18.42 -26.40
CA ARG A 200 12.82 -17.04 -26.93
C ARG A 200 12.48 -16.97 -28.42
N GLN A 201 12.88 -17.98 -29.19
CA GLN A 201 12.61 -18.04 -30.63
C GLN A 201 11.20 -18.55 -30.95
N ASP A 202 10.51 -19.15 -29.98
CA ASP A 202 9.12 -19.57 -30.14
C ASP A 202 8.19 -18.39 -29.87
N THR A 203 7.94 -17.61 -30.92
CA THR A 203 7.08 -16.43 -30.87
C THR A 203 5.65 -16.75 -30.46
N ALA A 204 5.12 -17.90 -30.88
CA ALA A 204 3.78 -18.33 -30.51
C ALA A 204 3.68 -18.60 -29.01
N LEU A 205 4.69 -19.22 -28.41
CA LEU A 205 4.77 -19.41 -26.96
C LEU A 205 4.92 -18.07 -26.23
N MET A 206 5.84 -17.19 -26.66
CA MET A 206 6.04 -15.89 -26.01
C MET A 206 4.77 -15.03 -26.01
N ASP A 207 4.05 -14.98 -27.13
CA ASP A 207 2.78 -14.26 -27.26
C ASP A 207 1.70 -14.83 -26.31
N ARG A 208 1.68 -16.16 -26.14
CA ARG A 208 0.74 -16.83 -25.24
C ARG A 208 1.08 -16.55 -23.78
N LEU A 209 2.35 -16.62 -23.41
CA LEU A 209 2.78 -16.33 -22.05
C LEU A 209 2.48 -14.86 -21.69
N GLN A 210 2.75 -13.92 -22.60
CA GLN A 210 2.39 -12.51 -22.38
C GLN A 210 0.88 -12.33 -22.17
N LYS A 211 0.04 -12.94 -23.03
CA LYS A 211 -1.43 -12.88 -22.88
C LYS A 211 -1.91 -13.48 -21.57
N MET A 212 -1.30 -14.58 -21.12
CA MET A 212 -1.62 -15.19 -19.84
C MET A 212 -1.29 -14.28 -18.67
N THR A 213 -0.09 -13.68 -18.67
CA THR A 213 0.32 -12.71 -17.64
C THR A 213 -0.60 -11.48 -17.62
N ASP A 214 -0.96 -10.94 -18.80
CA ASP A 214 -1.88 -9.80 -18.88
C ASP A 214 -3.26 -10.13 -18.31
N GLN A 215 -3.81 -11.31 -18.61
CA GLN A 215 -5.14 -11.72 -18.15
C GLN A 215 -5.22 -12.04 -16.65
N GLN A 216 -4.08 -12.20 -15.97
CA GLN A 216 -4.04 -12.62 -14.58
C GLN A 216 -4.33 -11.48 -13.59
N PHE A 217 -4.12 -10.21 -13.99
CA PHE A 217 -4.23 -9.07 -13.08
C PHE A 217 -5.14 -7.96 -13.62
N ASP A 218 -5.64 -7.14 -12.70
CA ASP A 218 -6.54 -6.06 -13.04
C ASP A 218 -5.79 -4.85 -13.64
N HIS A 219 -6.23 -4.39 -14.80
CA HIS A 219 -5.64 -3.25 -15.51
C HIS A 219 -6.18 -1.89 -15.06
N ARG A 220 -7.23 -1.84 -14.24
CA ARG A 220 -7.81 -0.58 -13.74
C ARG A 220 -6.83 0.18 -12.85
N LEU A 221 -7.01 1.49 -12.83
CA LEU A 221 -6.30 2.39 -11.93
C LEU A 221 -6.96 2.39 -10.53
N GLY A 222 -6.21 2.90 -9.54
CA GLY A 222 -6.75 3.21 -8.23
C GLY A 222 -6.62 2.13 -7.18
N PHE A 223 -5.77 1.13 -7.41
CA PHE A 223 -5.46 0.13 -6.37
C PHE A 223 -4.55 0.72 -5.30
N TYR A 224 -4.91 0.51 -4.04
CA TYR A 224 -4.14 0.90 -2.88
C TYR A 224 -3.10 -0.16 -2.55
N GLY A 225 -1.99 0.27 -1.97
CA GLY A 225 -1.01 -0.63 -1.37
C GLY A 225 -1.60 -1.28 -0.14
N THR A 226 -1.16 -2.49 0.16
CA THR A 226 -1.69 -3.28 1.29
C THR A 226 -0.58 -3.65 2.25
N ILE A 227 -0.87 -3.57 3.54
CA ILE A 227 -0.04 -4.12 4.61
C ILE A 227 -0.96 -4.99 5.44
N GLU A 228 -0.81 -6.29 5.34
CA GLU A 228 -1.69 -7.24 6.03
C GLU A 228 -1.31 -7.43 7.51
N ASP A 229 -2.19 -8.13 8.22
CA ASP A 229 -2.21 -8.25 9.67
C ASP A 229 -0.86 -8.70 10.26
N TYR A 230 -0.59 -8.28 11.51
CA TYR A 230 0.59 -8.68 12.28
C TYR A 230 1.95 -8.30 11.67
N SER A 231 1.96 -7.47 10.62
CA SER A 231 3.20 -7.00 10.00
C SER A 231 3.88 -5.92 10.85
N VAL A 232 5.22 -5.91 10.83
CA VAL A 232 6.04 -4.95 11.56
C VAL A 232 7.01 -4.26 10.61
N ILE A 233 6.88 -2.94 10.46
CA ILE A 233 7.74 -2.12 9.62
C ILE A 233 8.38 -1.01 10.46
N LYS A 234 9.70 -1.06 10.59
CA LYS A 234 10.47 -0.18 11.47
C LYS A 234 11.55 0.58 10.70
N ASP A 235 11.58 1.89 10.89
CA ASP A 235 12.65 2.80 10.45
C ASP A 235 12.96 2.64 8.94
N CYS A 236 11.92 2.72 8.10
CA CYS A 236 12.03 2.54 6.65
C CYS A 236 11.83 3.87 5.90
N ARG A 237 12.67 4.24 4.93
CA ARG A 237 12.56 5.56 4.27
C ARG A 237 11.75 5.64 2.98
N ILE A 238 11.66 4.61 2.14
CA ILE A 238 10.75 4.69 0.99
C ILE A 238 10.10 3.32 0.77
N ILE A 239 8.78 3.25 0.86
CA ILE A 239 7.99 2.12 0.37
C ILE A 239 6.94 2.68 -0.59
N LYS A 240 7.02 2.30 -1.85
CA LYS A 240 6.17 2.83 -2.91
C LYS A 240 5.56 1.71 -3.74
N ASP A 241 4.24 1.76 -3.98
CA ASP A 241 3.56 0.78 -4.83
C ASP A 241 3.77 -0.67 -4.36
N VAL A 242 3.63 -0.95 -3.06
CA VAL A 242 3.92 -2.28 -2.48
C VAL A 242 2.68 -2.95 -1.89
N LYS A 243 2.57 -4.27 -2.07
CA LYS A 243 1.72 -5.16 -1.27
C LYS A 243 2.58 -5.97 -0.31
N ILE A 244 2.17 -6.04 0.94
CA ILE A 244 2.88 -6.74 2.02
C ILE A 244 1.91 -7.71 2.68
N GLY A 245 2.22 -9.00 2.58
CA GLY A 245 1.47 -10.08 3.22
C GLY A 245 1.63 -10.09 4.74
N SER A 246 0.78 -10.85 5.42
CA SER A 246 0.72 -10.86 6.88
C SER A 246 2.03 -11.31 7.54
N HIS A 247 2.26 -10.91 8.78
CA HIS A 247 3.44 -11.30 9.58
C HIS A 247 4.80 -10.92 8.98
N ALA A 248 4.82 -10.00 8.00
CA ALA A 248 6.08 -9.55 7.40
C ALA A 248 6.87 -8.70 8.41
N TYR A 249 8.19 -8.87 8.42
CA TYR A 249 9.09 -8.03 9.23
C TYR A 249 10.08 -7.25 8.35
N ILE A 250 9.92 -5.94 8.29
CA ILE A 250 10.76 -5.05 7.51
C ILE A 250 11.46 -4.05 8.45
N LYS A 251 12.79 -4.02 8.42
CA LYS A 251 13.59 -3.16 9.30
C LYS A 251 14.68 -2.45 8.52
N GLY A 252 14.69 -1.10 8.57
CA GLY A 252 15.81 -0.31 8.04
C GLY A 252 15.90 -0.22 6.52
N ALA A 253 14.78 -0.41 5.79
CA ALA A 253 14.78 -0.38 4.32
C ALA A 253 14.79 1.07 3.77
N ASN A 254 15.48 1.31 2.64
CA ASN A 254 15.67 2.66 2.08
C ASN A 254 15.22 2.84 0.62
N LYS A 255 14.81 1.80 -0.09
CA LYS A 255 13.78 1.92 -1.13
C LYS A 255 13.17 0.56 -1.45
N LEU A 256 11.86 0.40 -1.32
CA LEU A 256 11.13 -0.74 -1.86
C LEU A 256 10.04 -0.19 -2.78
N LYS A 257 10.14 -0.41 -4.09
CA LYS A 257 9.30 0.24 -5.09
C LYS A 257 8.71 -0.76 -6.08
N ASN A 258 7.40 -0.80 -6.19
CA ASN A 258 6.63 -1.67 -7.07
C ASN A 258 6.89 -3.16 -6.84
N LEU A 259 6.46 -3.66 -5.67
CA LEU A 259 6.72 -5.03 -5.22
C LEU A 259 5.45 -5.72 -4.69
N THR A 260 5.43 -7.04 -4.77
CA THR A 260 4.59 -7.89 -3.91
C THR A 260 5.52 -8.64 -2.97
N ILE A 261 5.27 -8.55 -1.67
CA ILE A 261 6.01 -9.24 -0.62
C ILE A 261 5.06 -10.28 -0.04
N ASN A 262 5.23 -11.53 -0.43
CA ASN A 262 4.47 -12.66 0.06
C ASN A 262 4.99 -13.02 1.47
N SER A 263 4.07 -13.09 2.43
CA SER A 263 4.38 -13.40 3.81
C SER A 263 3.14 -13.96 4.50
N SER A 264 3.33 -14.97 5.34
CA SER A 264 2.27 -15.52 6.20
C SER A 264 2.80 -15.84 7.60
N ALA A 265 1.93 -16.31 8.49
CA ALA A 265 2.33 -16.79 9.82
C ALA A 265 3.28 -18.00 9.73
N GLU A 266 3.07 -18.87 8.75
CA GLU A 266 3.85 -20.09 8.50
C GLU A 266 5.14 -19.79 7.73
N GLU A 267 5.07 -18.86 6.78
CA GLU A 267 6.14 -18.51 5.85
C GLU A 267 6.40 -16.99 5.89
N GLY A 268 6.92 -16.52 7.03
CA GLY A 268 7.16 -15.11 7.27
C GLY A 268 8.34 -14.57 6.45
N THR A 269 8.14 -13.43 5.77
CA THR A 269 9.22 -12.74 5.05
C THR A 269 9.88 -11.68 5.93
N GLN A 270 11.22 -11.73 5.96
CA GLN A 270 12.03 -10.73 6.66
C GLN A 270 12.92 -9.95 5.67
N ILE A 271 12.81 -8.62 5.71
CA ILE A 271 13.68 -7.70 4.96
C ILE A 271 14.50 -6.87 5.95
N GLY A 272 15.82 -7.03 5.86
CA GLY A 272 16.79 -6.33 6.69
C GLY A 272 17.15 -4.94 6.19
N GLU A 273 18.23 -4.41 6.76
CA GLU A 273 18.69 -3.04 6.57
C GLU A 273 19.44 -2.86 5.25
N GLY A 274 19.45 -1.63 4.71
CA GLY A 274 20.28 -1.30 3.53
C GLY A 274 19.76 -1.87 2.20
N VAL A 275 18.48 -2.20 2.12
CA VAL A 275 17.85 -2.78 0.93
C VAL A 275 17.32 -1.69 -0.02
N GLU A 276 17.61 -1.85 -1.32
CA GLU A 276 16.93 -1.18 -2.43
C GLU A 276 16.37 -2.25 -3.39
N LEU A 277 15.03 -2.43 -3.48
CA LEU A 277 14.40 -3.32 -4.47
C LEU A 277 13.36 -2.55 -5.29
N VAL A 278 13.48 -2.63 -6.62
CA VAL A 278 12.61 -1.91 -7.55
C VAL A 278 12.16 -2.87 -8.66
N ASN A 279 10.88 -3.26 -8.64
CA ASN A 279 10.20 -4.27 -9.47
C ASN A 279 10.54 -5.73 -9.13
N GLY A 280 9.54 -6.46 -8.64
CA GLY A 280 9.68 -7.89 -8.35
C GLY A 280 8.61 -8.44 -7.41
N ILE A 281 8.68 -9.75 -7.20
CA ILE A 281 7.90 -10.49 -6.21
C ILE A 281 8.89 -11.16 -5.27
N ILE A 282 8.64 -11.03 -3.96
CA ILE A 282 9.45 -11.58 -2.87
C ILE A 282 8.63 -12.65 -2.18
#